data_AF-A0A3D0W423-F1
#
_entry.id   AF-A0A3D0W423-F1
#
_cell.length_a   1.000
_cell.length_b   1.000
_cell.length_c   1.000
_cell.angle_alpha   90.00
_cell.angle_beta   90.00
_cell.angle_gamma   90.00
#
_symmetry.space_group_name_H-M   'P 1'
#
loop_
_entity.id
_entity.type
_entity.pdbx_description
1 polymer ?
#
loop_
_entity_poly.entity_id
_entity_poly.type
_entity_poly.pdbx_seq_one_letter_code
_entity_poly.pdbx_strand_id
1 'polypeptide(L)'
;MEFSKHIDYPRVLGLNADDFYDIDGDMIEMIYSMNAKKEKPVSLYATCFEFGTLGESIFKSIQSLKAMLFENSSYFTPQNSRFKAYTRQLIKKQFMPSALEWRTKAYADFKKSLTGILKYKRIIEN
;
A
#
# COMPACT_ATOMS: atom_id res chain seq x y z
N MET A 1 17.36 -1.43 -6.65
CA MET A 1 17.77 -2.82 -6.99
C MET A 1 18.61 -3.51 -5.90
N GLU A 2 18.93 -2.87 -4.76
CA GLU A 2 19.76 -3.46 -3.69
C GLU A 2 18.97 -4.26 -2.64
N PHE A 3 17.78 -3.81 -2.24
CA PHE A 3 17.05 -4.35 -1.09
C PHE A 3 16.62 -5.83 -1.24
N SER A 4 16.12 -6.20 -2.41
CA SER A 4 15.62 -7.55 -2.71
C SER A 4 16.71 -8.62 -2.75
N LYS A 5 17.99 -8.23 -2.88
CA LYS A 5 19.13 -9.16 -2.85
C LYS A 5 19.53 -9.57 -1.43
N HIS A 6 19.14 -8.78 -0.43
CA HIS A 6 19.53 -8.98 0.96
C HIS A 6 18.39 -9.47 1.86
N ILE A 7 17.17 -9.48 1.34
CA ILE A 7 16.01 -10.03 2.03
C ILE A 7 15.53 -11.27 1.28
N ASP A 8 15.16 -12.33 2.00
CA ASP A 8 14.59 -13.56 1.43
C ASP A 8 13.14 -13.34 0.96
N TYR A 9 12.88 -12.24 0.24
CA TYR A 9 11.57 -11.95 -0.32
C TYR A 9 11.69 -11.08 -1.59
N PRO A 10 11.42 -11.65 -2.78
CA PRO A 10 11.77 -11.02 -4.05
C PRO A 10 10.85 -9.87 -4.48
N ARG A 11 9.72 -9.65 -3.79
CA ARG A 11 8.70 -8.66 -4.20
C ARG A 11 8.75 -7.34 -3.42
N VAL A 12 9.75 -7.14 -2.56
CA VAL A 12 10.03 -5.79 -2.05
C VAL A 12 10.86 -5.08 -3.11
N LEU A 13 10.25 -4.09 -3.74
CA LEU A 13 10.95 -3.09 -4.51
C LEU A 13 11.18 -1.90 -3.57
N GLY A 14 12.43 -1.46 -3.46
CA GLY A 14 12.72 -0.19 -2.80
C GLY A 14 12.24 0.96 -3.69
N LEU A 15 12.05 2.14 -3.10
CA LEU A 15 11.84 3.40 -3.83
C LEU A 15 13.13 3.74 -4.60
N ASN A 16 13.40 3.06 -5.70
CA ASN A 16 14.30 3.57 -6.71
C ASN A 16 13.54 4.66 -7.45
N ALA A 17 14.13 5.85 -7.61
CA ALA A 17 13.52 6.99 -8.29
C ALA A 17 13.11 6.71 -9.74
N ASP A 18 13.62 5.64 -10.37
CA ASP A 18 13.22 5.22 -11.71
C ASP A 18 11.90 4.41 -11.73
N ASP A 19 11.53 3.78 -10.61
CA ASP A 19 10.34 2.91 -10.48
C ASP A 19 9.12 3.67 -9.91
N PHE A 20 9.33 4.87 -9.36
CA PHE A 20 8.31 5.71 -8.76
C PHE A 20 8.40 7.15 -9.28
N TYR A 21 7.26 7.81 -9.48
CA TYR A 21 7.24 9.27 -9.69
C TYR A 21 7.75 9.98 -8.44
N ASP A 22 8.38 11.15 -8.57
CA ASP A 22 8.71 11.99 -7.42
C ASP A 22 7.45 12.29 -6.60
N ILE A 23 7.49 11.98 -5.30
CA ILE A 23 6.37 12.19 -4.38
C ILE A 23 6.82 13.19 -3.30
N ASP A 24 6.16 14.35 -3.27
CA ASP A 24 6.32 15.36 -2.21
C ASP A 24 5.13 15.33 -1.25
N GLY A 25 5.40 15.39 0.06
CA GLY A 25 4.37 15.54 1.09
C GLY A 25 3.56 14.28 1.38
N ASP A 26 4.13 13.10 1.16
CA ASP A 26 3.44 11.84 1.42
C ASP A 26 3.25 11.57 2.93
N MET A 27 2.49 10.51 3.24
CA MET A 27 2.25 10.12 4.62
C MET A 27 3.54 9.74 5.37
N ILE A 28 4.54 9.19 4.69
CA ILE A 28 5.80 8.76 5.29
C ILE A 28 6.63 9.99 5.69
N GLU A 29 6.74 10.98 4.81
CA GLU A 29 7.37 12.27 5.06
C GLU A 29 6.69 12.99 6.23
N MET A 30 5.35 12.99 6.26
CA MET A 30 4.60 13.55 7.39
C MET A 30 4.96 12.85 8.71
N ILE A 31 5.02 11.52 8.75
CA ILE A 31 5.38 10.76 9.96
C ILE A 31 6.81 11.11 10.41
N TYR A 32 7.76 11.24 9.48
CA TYR A 32 9.13 11.68 9.80
C TYR A 32 9.15 13.11 10.35
N SER A 33 8.42 14.05 9.73
CA SER A 33 8.28 15.43 10.19
C SER A 33 7.69 15.52 11.59
N MET A 34 6.65 14.72 11.88
CA MET A 34 6.06 14.62 13.21
C MET A 34 7.04 14.08 14.25
N ASN A 35 7.85 13.08 13.90
CA ASN A 35 8.86 12.53 14.81
C ASN A 35 9.96 13.55 15.14
N ALA A 36 10.42 14.31 14.14
CA ALA A 36 11.46 15.32 14.30
C ALA A 36 11.04 16.49 15.22
N LYS A 37 9.73 16.79 15.28
CA LYS A 37 9.17 17.87 16.12
C LYS A 37 8.91 17.46 17.58
N LYS A 38 9.12 16.19 17.95
CA LYS A 38 8.95 15.74 19.35
C LYS A 38 10.07 16.27 20.22
N GLU A 39 9.78 16.49 21.51
CA GLU A 39 10.81 16.84 22.51
C GLU A 39 11.94 15.80 22.56
N LYS A 40 11.60 14.52 22.36
CA LYS A 40 12.54 13.39 22.27
C LYS A 40 12.21 12.54 21.04
N PRO A 41 12.77 12.86 19.86
CA PRO A 41 12.60 12.06 18.65
C PRO A 41 13.16 10.64 18.85
N VAL A 42 12.56 9.65 18.19
CA VAL A 42 13.04 8.27 18.21
C VAL A 42 13.70 7.88 16.89
N SER A 43 14.55 6.85 16.92
CA SER A 43 14.99 6.18 15.70
C SER A 43 13.78 5.56 15.01
N LEU A 44 13.38 6.13 13.88
CA LEU A 44 12.14 5.80 13.17
C LEU A 44 12.44 5.17 11.81
N TYR A 45 11.79 4.04 11.55
CA TYR A 45 11.63 3.51 10.21
C TYR A 45 10.15 3.51 9.84
N ALA A 46 9.74 4.44 8.96
CA ALA A 46 8.40 4.49 8.42
C ALA A 46 8.41 3.95 6.97
N THR A 47 7.42 3.14 6.63
CA THR A 47 7.28 2.54 5.30
C THR A 47 5.81 2.20 5.02
N CYS A 48 5.46 2.04 3.75
CA CYS A 48 4.14 1.62 3.30
C CYS A 48 4.30 0.36 2.43
N PHE A 49 3.39 -0.61 2.60
CA PHE A 49 3.32 -1.78 1.74
C PHE A 49 2.07 -1.71 0.88
N GLU A 50 2.26 -1.81 -0.43
CA GLU A 50 1.16 -1.88 -1.39
C GLU A 50 1.00 -3.31 -1.90
N PHE A 51 -0.22 -3.85 -1.79
CA PHE A 51 -0.54 -5.20 -2.23
C PHE A 51 -1.57 -5.14 -3.35
N GLY A 52 -1.24 -5.71 -4.51
CA GLY A 52 -2.17 -5.86 -5.61
C GLY A 52 -3.35 -6.80 -5.26
N THR A 53 -4.56 -6.43 -5.66
CA THR A 53 -5.79 -7.16 -5.33
C THR A 53 -6.42 -7.84 -6.55
N LEU A 54 -6.77 -7.06 -7.58
CA LEU A 54 -7.55 -7.53 -8.72
C LEU A 54 -6.71 -8.28 -9.76
N GLY A 55 -5.39 -8.07 -9.80
CA GLY A 55 -4.47 -8.57 -10.83
C GLY A 55 -4.24 -7.57 -11.96
N GLU A 56 -3.39 -7.93 -12.93
CA GLU A 56 -2.83 -6.98 -13.91
C GLU A 56 -3.39 -7.13 -15.33
N SER A 57 -4.32 -8.06 -15.56
CA SER A 57 -4.93 -8.21 -16.89
C SER A 57 -5.74 -6.96 -17.29
N ILE A 58 -5.85 -6.67 -18.58
CA ILE A 58 -6.64 -5.54 -19.13
C ILE A 58 -8.05 -5.46 -18.53
N PHE A 59 -8.72 -6.60 -18.43
CA PHE A 59 -10.07 -6.66 -17.85
C PHE A 59 -10.10 -6.22 -16.38
N LYS A 60 -9.07 -6.56 -15.61
CA LYS A 60 -8.93 -6.13 -14.20
C LYS A 60 -8.57 -4.66 -14.09
N SER A 61 -7.77 -4.13 -15.01
CA SER A 61 -7.50 -2.70 -15.12
C SER A 61 -8.78 -1.90 -15.40
N ILE A 62 -9.65 -2.39 -16.29
CA ILE A 62 -10.95 -1.78 -16.56
C ILE A 62 -11.85 -1.82 -15.31
N GLN A 63 -11.84 -2.93 -14.56
CA GLN A 63 -12.59 -3.04 -13.30
C GLN A 63 -12.10 -2.03 -12.25
N SER A 64 -10.78 -1.86 -12.14
CA SER A 64 -10.15 -0.87 -11.26
C SER A 64 -10.57 0.56 -11.64
N LEU A 65 -10.44 0.91 -12.93
CA LEU A 65 -10.83 2.22 -13.43
C LEU A 65 -12.31 2.52 -13.17
N LYS A 66 -13.19 1.54 -13.42
CA LYS A 66 -14.63 1.67 -13.15
C LYS A 66 -14.89 1.99 -11.67
N ALA A 67 -14.22 1.31 -10.74
CA ALA A 67 -14.39 1.56 -9.32
C ALA A 67 -14.01 3.01 -8.95
N MET A 68 -12.89 3.50 -9.50
CA MET A 68 -12.41 4.87 -9.26
C MET A 68 -13.35 5.93 -9.84
N LEU A 69 -13.81 5.75 -11.09
CA LEU A 69 -14.78 6.66 -11.72
C LEU A 69 -16.10 6.70 -10.95
N PHE A 70 -16.57 5.55 -10.48
CA PHE A 70 -17.83 5.45 -9.75
C PHE A 70 -17.73 6.08 -8.37
N GLU A 71 -16.60 5.94 -7.68
CA GLU A 71 -16.34 6.60 -6.39
C GLU A 71 -16.26 8.11 -6.55
N ASN A 72 -15.53 8.59 -7.56
CA ASN A 72 -15.47 10.00 -7.89
C ASN A 72 -16.87 10.58 -8.15
N SER A 73 -17.68 9.93 -9.00
CA SER A 73 -19.05 10.35 -9.28
C SER A 73 -19.95 10.29 -8.03
N SER A 74 -19.81 9.27 -7.20
CA SER A 74 -20.56 9.12 -5.94
C SER A 74 -20.23 10.21 -4.93
N TYR A 75 -19.00 10.75 -4.97
CA TYR A 75 -18.53 11.81 -4.08
C TYR A 75 -18.99 13.20 -4.55
N PHE A 76 -18.81 13.51 -5.84
CA PHE A 76 -19.04 14.86 -6.37
C PHE A 76 -20.46 15.11 -6.90
N THR A 77 -21.25 14.08 -7.15
CA THR A 77 -22.60 14.23 -7.73
C THR A 77 -23.64 13.52 -6.85
N PRO A 78 -24.85 14.08 -6.71
CA PRO A 78 -25.96 13.37 -6.09
C PRO A 78 -26.25 12.05 -6.81
N GLN A 79 -26.03 10.94 -6.11
CA GLN A 79 -26.32 9.59 -6.59
C GLN A 79 -27.38 8.91 -5.71
N ASN A 80 -28.15 8.00 -6.30
CA ASN A 80 -29.12 7.20 -5.55
C ASN A 80 -28.43 6.19 -4.60
N SER A 81 -29.15 5.71 -3.59
CA SER A 81 -28.62 4.82 -2.55
C SER A 81 -28.07 3.52 -3.11
N ARG A 82 -28.71 2.95 -4.15
CA ARG A 82 -28.26 1.73 -4.81
C ARG A 82 -26.90 1.90 -5.47
N PHE A 83 -26.68 3.02 -6.17
CA PHE A 83 -25.41 3.35 -6.79
C PHE A 83 -24.31 3.49 -5.74
N LYS A 84 -24.54 4.29 -4.69
CA LYS A 84 -23.59 4.46 -3.58
C LYS A 84 -23.20 3.13 -2.93
N ALA A 85 -24.18 2.26 -2.70
CA ALA A 85 -23.94 0.94 -2.12
C ALA A 85 -23.08 0.05 -3.04
N TYR A 86 -23.36 0.05 -4.34
CA TYR A 86 -22.59 -0.70 -5.33
C TYR A 86 -21.15 -0.18 -5.44
N THR A 87 -20.97 1.13 -5.55
CA THR A 87 -19.64 1.77 -5.60
C THR A 87 -18.81 1.44 -4.36
N ARG A 88 -19.41 1.52 -3.17
CA ARG A 88 -18.73 1.13 -1.92
C ARG A 88 -18.26 -0.33 -1.93
N GLN A 89 -19.02 -1.23 -2.54
CA GLN A 89 -18.59 -2.62 -2.70
C GLN A 89 -17.41 -2.75 -3.65
N LEU A 90 -17.38 -1.98 -4.75
CA LEU A 90 -16.26 -2.00 -5.70
C LEU A 90 -14.96 -1.51 -5.05
N ILE A 91 -15.00 -0.37 -4.35
CA ILE A 91 -13.85 0.18 -3.63
C ILE A 91 -13.35 -0.78 -2.55
N LYS A 92 -14.27 -1.39 -1.77
CA LYS A 92 -13.88 -2.42 -0.80
C LYS A 92 -13.21 -3.62 -1.46
N LYS A 93 -13.69 -4.10 -2.61
CA LYS A 93 -13.05 -5.21 -3.32
C LYS A 93 -11.64 -4.87 -3.80
N GLN A 94 -11.41 -3.61 -4.20
CA GLN A 94 -10.13 -3.15 -4.72
C GLN A 94 -9.08 -2.89 -3.64
N PHE A 95 -9.46 -2.33 -2.49
CA PHE A 95 -8.50 -1.93 -1.45
C PHE A 95 -8.56 -2.77 -0.18
N MET A 96 -9.63 -3.55 0.03
CA MET A 96 -9.82 -4.38 1.22
C MET A 96 -10.58 -5.68 0.88
N PRO A 97 -10.03 -6.52 -0.02
CA PRO A 97 -10.71 -7.72 -0.49
C PRO A 97 -11.08 -8.63 0.68
N SER A 98 -12.26 -9.26 0.64
CA SER A 98 -12.76 -10.14 1.72
C SER A 98 -12.23 -11.57 1.64
N ALA A 99 -11.55 -11.94 0.54
CA ALA A 99 -11.01 -13.28 0.35
C ALA A 99 -9.96 -13.61 1.42
N LEU A 100 -10.23 -14.63 2.22
CA LEU A 100 -9.37 -15.03 3.35
C LEU A 100 -7.97 -15.44 2.86
N GLU A 101 -7.89 -16.21 1.77
CA GLU A 101 -6.63 -16.67 1.18
C GLU A 101 -5.71 -15.50 0.81
N TRP A 102 -6.27 -14.46 0.17
CA TRP A 102 -5.53 -13.26 -0.18
C TRP A 102 -5.01 -12.54 1.08
N ARG A 103 -5.86 -12.38 2.11
CA ARG A 103 -5.48 -11.71 3.37
C ARG A 103 -4.39 -12.46 4.13
N THR A 104 -4.52 -13.77 4.23
CA THR A 104 -3.53 -14.64 4.87
C THR A 104 -2.20 -14.54 4.15
N LYS A 105 -2.22 -14.59 2.81
CA LYS A 105 -1.01 -14.42 2.00
C LYS A 105 -0.39 -13.04 2.19
N ALA A 106 -1.17 -11.96 2.05
CA ALA A 106 -0.68 -10.59 2.20
C ALA A 106 -0.06 -10.35 3.59
N TYR A 107 -0.66 -10.92 4.65
CA TYR A 107 -0.11 -10.84 5.99
C TYR A 107 1.18 -11.64 6.18
N ALA A 108 1.27 -12.84 5.59
CA ALA A 108 2.49 -13.64 5.61
C ALA A 108 3.63 -12.93 4.86
N ASP A 109 3.33 -12.39 3.68
CA ASP A 109 4.24 -11.60 2.86
C ASP A 109 4.71 -10.34 3.61
N PHE A 110 3.79 -9.62 4.25
CA PHE A 110 4.10 -8.45 5.09
C PHE A 110 5.08 -8.81 6.20
N LYS A 111 4.80 -9.84 7.00
CA LYS A 111 5.68 -10.27 8.09
C LYS A 111 7.07 -10.63 7.57
N LYS A 112 7.13 -11.48 6.54
CA LYS A 112 8.41 -11.93 5.97
C LYS A 112 9.24 -10.75 5.47
N SER A 113 8.60 -9.84 4.72
CA SER A 113 9.23 -8.66 4.15
C SER A 113 9.71 -7.69 5.22
N LEU A 114 8.82 -7.31 6.15
CA LEU A 114 9.14 -6.35 7.20
C LEU A 114 10.26 -6.87 8.11
N THR A 115 10.21 -8.14 8.53
CA THR A 115 11.29 -8.74 9.32
C THR A 115 12.62 -8.70 8.57
N GLY A 116 12.63 -9.06 7.28
CA GLY A 116 13.84 -8.96 6.44
C GLY A 116 14.39 -7.54 6.37
N ILE A 117 13.51 -6.54 6.20
CA ILE A 117 13.89 -5.13 6.14
C ILE A 117 14.48 -4.64 7.46
N LEU A 118 13.82 -4.96 8.59
CA LEU A 118 14.27 -4.50 9.90
C LEU A 118 15.63 -5.11 10.29
N LYS A 119 15.87 -6.38 9.94
CA LYS A 119 17.19 -7.03 10.13
C LYS A 119 18.26 -6.40 9.26
N TYR A 120 17.98 -6.19 7.97
CA TYR A 120 18.91 -5.54 7.04
C TYR A 120 19.29 -4.13 7.50
N LYS A 121 18.31 -3.36 8.00
CA LYS A 121 18.54 -2.02 8.57
C LYS A 121 19.12 -2.03 9.98
N ARG A 122 19.39 -3.20 10.56
CA ARG A 122 19.92 -3.38 11.92
C ARG A 122 19.07 -2.71 13.01
N ILE A 123 17.75 -2.66 12.79
CA ILE A 123 16.78 -2.14 13.76
C ILE A 123 16.43 -3.25 14.77
N ILE A 124 16.44 -4.50 14.33
CA ILE A 124 16.26 -5.69 15.16
C ILE A 124 17.42 -6.66 14.95
N GLU A 125 17.63 -7.56 15.90
CA GLU A 125 18.65 -8.60 15.84
C GLU A 125 18.34 -9.67 14.77
N ASN A 126 19.38 -10.39 14.34
CA ASN A 126 19.30 -11.45 13.33
C ASN A 126 18.61 -12.70 13.81
#